data_AF-A0A7J2LA67-F1
#
_entry.id   AF-A0A7J2LA67-F1
#
_cell.length_a   1.000
_cell.length_b   1.000
_cell.length_c   1.000
_cell.angle_alpha   90.00
_cell.angle_beta   90.00
_cell.angle_gamma   90.00
#
_symmetry.space_group_name_H-M   'P 1'
#
loop_
_entity.id
_entity.type
_entity.pdbx_description
1 polymer ?
#
loop_
_entity_poly.entity_id
_entity_poly.type
_entity_poly.pdbx_seq_one_letter_code
_entity_poly.pdbx_strand_id
1 'polypeptide(L)'
;DPTEGGVAAGLAEIAYASNVEIEVWEDKIPLRKETVKICNALNIDPLKLISSGMLIATIDKNLVEEAKSRMEKLGLNLSVIGEVKKGRGLIIHRANGKTEKVGPYVRDELFRISEEL
;
A
#
# COMPACT_ATOMS: atom_id res chain seq x y z
N ASP A 1 -9.14 4.93 3.13
CA ASP A 1 -8.93 3.53 3.52
C ASP A 1 -8.75 2.70 2.25
N PRO A 2 -7.84 1.72 2.21
CA PRO A 2 -7.50 1.00 0.98
C PRO A 2 -8.46 -0.17 0.73
N THR A 3 -9.69 0.15 0.30
CA THR A 3 -10.74 -0.84 0.01
C THR A 3 -10.48 -1.57 -1.29
N GLU A 4 -11.24 -1.31 -2.35
CA GLU A 4 -11.07 -1.93 -3.67
C GLU A 4 -9.70 -1.59 -4.25
N GLY A 5 -9.00 -2.60 -4.78
CA GLY A 5 -7.65 -2.46 -5.30
C GLY A 5 -6.58 -2.24 -4.22
N GLY A 6 -6.96 -2.34 -2.96
CA GLY A 6 -6.06 -2.46 -1.81
C GLY A 6 -5.14 -1.27 -1.59
N VAL A 7 -3.98 -1.57 -1.01
CA VAL A 7 -2.98 -0.55 -0.62
C VAL A 7 -2.48 0.21 -1.84
N ALA A 8 -2.28 -0.48 -2.96
CA ALA A 8 -1.82 0.13 -4.21
C ALA A 8 -2.84 1.15 -4.74
N ALA A 9 -4.14 0.81 -4.77
CA ALA A 9 -5.19 1.75 -5.17
C ALA A 9 -5.23 2.98 -4.26
N GLY A 10 -5.30 2.76 -2.94
CA GLY A 10 -5.39 3.86 -1.98
C GLY A 10 -4.20 4.82 -2.07
N LEU A 11 -2.97 4.31 -2.27
CA LEU A 11 -1.79 5.16 -2.48
C LEU A 11 -1.83 5.88 -3.83
N ALA A 12 -2.25 5.20 -4.91
CA ALA A 12 -2.36 5.80 -6.24
C ALA A 12 -3.38 6.94 -6.27
N GLU A 13 -4.52 6.77 -5.58
CA GLU A 13 -5.55 7.81 -5.43
C GLU A 13 -5.04 9.02 -4.66
N ILE A 14 -4.32 8.81 -3.54
CA ILE A 14 -3.71 9.92 -2.78
C ILE A 14 -2.70 10.67 -3.66
N ALA A 15 -1.84 9.95 -4.37
CA ALA A 15 -0.85 10.53 -5.26
C ALA A 15 -1.50 11.37 -6.38
N TYR A 16 -2.54 10.82 -7.01
CA TYR A 16 -3.30 11.47 -8.07
C TYR A 16 -4.03 12.72 -7.56
N ALA A 17 -4.82 12.60 -6.48
CA ALA A 17 -5.60 13.70 -5.92
C ALA A 17 -4.73 14.84 -5.39
N SER A 18 -3.54 14.52 -4.87
CA SER A 18 -2.62 15.50 -4.27
C SER A 18 -1.60 16.04 -5.28
N ASN A 19 -1.57 15.54 -6.52
CA ASN A 19 -0.60 15.93 -7.54
C ASN A 19 0.87 15.74 -7.09
N VAL A 20 1.15 14.58 -6.48
CA VAL A 20 2.48 14.20 -5.93
C VAL A 20 2.92 12.83 -6.43
N GLU A 21 4.19 12.52 -6.23
CA GLU A 21 4.70 11.15 -6.33
C GLU A 21 4.74 10.52 -4.94
N ILE A 22 4.34 9.26 -4.83
CA ILE A 22 4.51 8.46 -3.62
C ILE A 22 5.43 7.30 -3.96
N GLU A 23 6.53 7.16 -3.21
CA GLU A 23 7.39 5.99 -3.27
C GLU A 23 7.16 5.13 -2.03
N VAL A 24 6.89 3.84 -2.23
CA VAL A 24 6.76 2.86 -1.14
C VAL A 24 7.65 1.66 -1.36
N TRP A 25 8.02 0.99 -0.28
CA TRP A 25 8.79 -0.25 -0.32
C TRP A 25 7.93 -1.41 0.16
N GLU A 26 7.82 -2.44 -0.68
CA GLU A 26 6.98 -3.61 -0.43
C GLU A 26 7.36 -4.34 0.86
N ASP A 27 8.65 -4.41 1.19
CA ASP A 27 9.18 -5.05 2.40
C ASP A 27 8.82 -4.31 3.69
N LYS A 28 8.45 -3.03 3.61
CA LYS A 28 7.98 -2.23 4.74
C LYS A 28 6.47 -2.33 4.96
N ILE A 29 5.72 -2.86 3.98
CA ILE A 29 4.27 -3.00 4.08
C ILE A 29 3.96 -4.23 4.95
N PRO A 30 3.25 -4.07 6.08
CA PRO A 30 2.97 -5.19 6.95
C PRO A 30 1.97 -6.15 6.29
N LEU A 31 2.44 -7.34 5.93
CA LEU A 31 1.63 -8.43 5.40
C LEU A 31 1.62 -9.62 6.35
N ARG A 32 0.44 -10.20 6.57
CA ARG A 32 0.31 -11.44 7.34
C ARG A 32 0.87 -12.62 6.54
N LYS A 33 1.50 -13.58 7.22
CA LYS A 33 2.10 -14.75 6.57
C LYS A 33 1.06 -15.57 5.80
N GLU A 34 -0.15 -15.65 6.32
CA GLU A 34 -1.30 -16.31 5.71
C GLU A 34 -1.70 -15.61 4.41
N THR A 35 -1.78 -14.28 4.42
CA THR A 35 -2.06 -13.47 3.22
C THR A 35 -1.04 -13.74 2.13
N VAL A 36 0.27 -13.69 2.46
CA VAL A 36 1.34 -13.98 1.50
C VAL A 36 1.22 -15.38 0.92
N LYS A 37 0.96 -16.40 1.76
CA LYS A 37 0.80 -17.79 1.30
C LYS A 37 -0.38 -17.94 0.33
N ILE A 38 -1.54 -17.36 0.66
CA ILE A 38 -2.74 -17.42 -0.19
C ILE A 38 -2.49 -16.68 -1.51
N CYS A 39 -1.92 -15.48 -1.44
CA CYS A 39 -1.66 -14.67 -2.63
C CYS A 39 -0.67 -15.37 -3.58
N ASN A 40 0.37 -16.00 -3.03
CA ASN A 40 1.31 -16.81 -3.81
C ASN A 40 0.62 -18.03 -4.46
N ALA A 41 -0.26 -18.72 -3.72
CA ALA A 41 -0.97 -19.90 -4.25
C ALA A 41 -1.94 -19.54 -5.38
N LEU A 42 -2.55 -18.35 -5.32
CA LEU A 42 -3.48 -17.84 -6.33
C LEU A 42 -2.79 -17.00 -7.42
N ASN A 43 -1.47 -16.79 -7.32
CA ASN A 43 -0.70 -15.92 -8.20
C ASN A 43 -1.33 -14.51 -8.33
N ILE A 44 -1.67 -13.90 -7.19
CA ILE A 44 -2.22 -12.54 -7.08
C ILE A 44 -1.28 -11.63 -6.29
N ASP A 45 -1.35 -10.33 -6.56
CA ASP A 45 -0.57 -9.32 -5.85
C ASP A 45 -1.27 -8.90 -4.54
N PRO A 46 -0.67 -9.15 -3.36
CA PRO A 46 -1.29 -8.79 -2.08
C PRO A 46 -1.50 -7.29 -1.92
N LEU A 47 -0.76 -6.44 -2.65
CA LEU A 47 -0.91 -4.98 -2.56
C LEU A 47 -2.11 -4.46 -3.35
N LYS A 48 -2.63 -5.25 -4.29
CA LYS A 48 -3.78 -4.91 -5.17
C LYS A 48 -5.05 -5.68 -4.78
N LEU A 49 -5.00 -6.40 -3.67
CA LEU A 49 -6.12 -7.16 -3.14
C LEU A 49 -6.94 -6.27 -2.19
N ILE A 50 -8.27 -6.38 -2.25
CA ILE A 50 -9.17 -5.68 -1.34
C ILE A 50 -8.69 -5.75 0.11
N SER A 51 -8.68 -4.60 0.80
CA SER A 51 -8.31 -4.52 2.21
C SER A 51 -9.32 -3.73 3.01
N SER A 52 -9.56 -4.12 4.26
CA SER A 52 -10.45 -3.38 5.16
C SER A 52 -9.90 -3.41 6.58
N GLY A 53 -10.35 -2.46 7.40
CA GLY A 53 -9.86 -2.33 8.78
C GLY A 53 -8.44 -1.74 8.90
N MET A 54 -7.97 -1.02 7.88
CA MET A 54 -6.71 -0.27 7.94
C MET A 54 -6.84 1.15 7.39
N LEU A 55 -5.95 2.03 7.83
CA LEU A 55 -5.85 3.42 7.38
C LEU A 55 -4.51 3.66 6.70
N ILE A 56 -4.54 4.34 5.56
CA ILE A 56 -3.37 4.95 4.93
C ILE A 56 -3.42 6.45 5.24
N ALA A 57 -2.31 7.01 5.67
CA ALA A 57 -2.18 8.42 5.98
C ALA A 57 -0.79 8.95 5.59
N THR A 58 -0.74 10.21 5.22
CA THR A 58 0.49 10.98 5.06
C THR A 58 0.67 11.88 6.26
N ILE A 59 1.87 11.94 6.83
CA ILE A 59 2.20 12.82 7.96
C ILE A 59 3.50 13.58 7.69
N ASP A 60 3.68 14.73 8.33
CA ASP A 60 4.96 15.44 8.28
C ASP A 60 6.07 14.55 8.85
N LYS A 61 7.23 14.50 8.19
CA LYS A 61 8.37 13.67 8.60
C LYS A 61 8.83 13.92 10.03
N ASN A 62 8.67 15.15 10.53
CA ASN A 62 9.07 15.53 11.88
C ASN A 62 8.11 14.99 12.96
N LEU A 63 6.91 14.56 12.56
CA LEU A 63 5.88 14.02 13.45
C LEU A 63 5.87 12.48 13.50
N VAL A 64 6.72 11.81 12.71
CA VAL A 64 6.72 10.34 12.58
C VAL A 64 6.97 9.64 13.92
N GLU A 65 7.98 10.08 14.68
CA GLU A 65 8.32 9.44 15.95
C GLU A 65 7.27 9.72 17.03
N GLU A 66 6.66 10.91 17.03
CA GLU A 66 5.53 11.21 17.90
C GLU A 66 4.32 10.33 17.55
N ALA A 67 4.00 10.19 16.27
CA ALA A 67 2.90 9.36 15.80
C ALA A 67 3.10 7.89 16.20
N LYS A 68 4.31 7.34 16.02
CA LYS A 68 4.65 5.99 16.49
C LYS A 68 4.41 5.83 17.99
N SER A 69 4.92 6.75 18.81
CA SER A 69 4.75 6.68 20.27
C SER A 69 3.29 6.73 20.69
N ARG A 70 2.47 7.56 20.03
CA ARG A 70 1.03 7.66 20.30
C ARG A 70 0.29 6.38 19.90
N MET A 71 0.58 5.82 18.73
CA MET A 71 -0.06 4.59 18.25
C MET A 71 0.30 3.40 19.12
N GLU A 72 1.56 3.28 19.56
CA GLU A 72 2.01 2.24 20.48
C GLU A 72 1.25 2.29 21.81
N LYS A 73 1.05 3.48 22.39
CA LYS A 73 0.24 3.66 23.62
C LYS A 73 -1.22 3.26 23.45
N LEU A 74 -1.74 3.34 22.23
CA LEU A 74 -3.10 2.90 21.88
C LEU A 74 -3.16 1.40 21.52
N GLY A 75 -2.02 0.70 21.50
CA GLY A 75 -1.93 -0.69 21.05
C GLY A 75 -2.18 -0.85 19.55
N LEU A 76 -1.98 0.20 18.77
CA LEU A 76 -2.17 0.20 17.32
C LEU A 76 -0.83 0.09 16.59
N ASN A 77 -0.82 -0.71 15.52
CA ASN A 77 0.34 -0.84 14.66
C ASN A 77 0.42 0.34 13.69
N LEU A 78 1.59 0.98 13.62
CA LEU A 78 1.93 1.97 12.61
C LEU A 78 3.20 1.53 11.88
N SER A 79 3.16 1.56 10.55
CA SER A 79 4.33 1.24 9.73
C SER A 79 4.56 2.38 8.73
N VAL A 80 5.78 2.91 8.73
CA VAL A 80 6.20 3.89 7.72
C VAL A 80 6.63 3.11 6.49
N ILE A 81 5.78 3.11 5.47
CA ILE A 81 5.97 2.28 4.28
C ILE A 81 6.67 3.02 3.12
N GLY A 82 6.77 4.34 3.21
CA GLY A 82 7.22 5.16 2.10
C GLY A 82 7.33 6.65 2.38
N GLU A 83 7.47 7.43 1.32
CA GLU A 83 7.62 8.88 1.35
C GLU A 83 6.89 9.57 0.20
N VAL A 84 6.50 10.83 0.43
CA VAL A 84 5.88 11.70 -0.57
C VAL A 84 6.95 12.59 -1.20
N LYS A 85 6.97 12.67 -2.53
CA LYS A 85 7.93 13.44 -3.33
C LYS A 85 7.23 14.39 -4.29
N LYS A 86 8.02 15.33 -4.83
CA LYS A 86 7.60 16.12 -5.99
C LYS A 86 7.56 15.20 -7.21
N GLY A 87 6.43 15.18 -7.91
CA GLY A 87 6.23 14.32 -9.08
C GLY A 87 4.77 13.96 -9.22
N ARG A 88 4.48 12.85 -9.93
CA ARG A 88 3.12 12.32 -10.08
C ARG A 88 3.15 10.80 -10.13
N GLY A 89 2.24 10.19 -9.38
CA GLY A 89 1.94 8.76 -9.46
C GLY A 89 2.53 7.96 -8.30
N LEU A 90 2.36 6.65 -8.36
CA LEU A 90 2.83 5.72 -7.33
C LEU A 90 3.99 4.88 -7.89
N ILE A 91 5.06 4.81 -7.12
CA ILE A 91 6.20 3.94 -7.35
C ILE A 91 6.26 2.91 -6.22
N ILE A 92 6.21 1.64 -6.58
CA ILE A 92 6.40 0.52 -5.65
C ILE A 92 7.78 -0.09 -5.90
N HIS A 93 8.65 -0.02 -4.91
CA HIS A 93 9.90 -0.76 -4.86
C HIS A 93 9.59 -2.19 -4.40
N ARG A 94 9.60 -3.13 -5.34
CA ARG A 94 9.25 -4.53 -5.11
C ARG A 94 10.35 -5.27 -4.37
N ALA A 95 9.98 -6.29 -3.59
CA ALA A 95 10.93 -7.11 -2.82
C ALA A 95 11.94 -7.86 -3.72
N ASN A 96 11.61 -8.07 -4.99
CA ASN A 96 12.50 -8.67 -5.99
C ASN A 96 13.51 -7.69 -6.61
N GLY A 97 13.57 -6.45 -6.10
CA GLY A 97 14.47 -5.40 -6.58
C GLY A 97 13.98 -4.64 -7.82
N LYS A 98 12.81 -4.98 -8.38
CA LYS A 98 12.19 -4.22 -9.47
C LYS A 98 11.43 -3.01 -8.94
N THR A 99 11.26 -2.02 -9.80
CA THR A 99 10.39 -0.87 -9.54
C THR A 99 9.16 -0.96 -10.44
N GLU A 100 7.98 -0.78 -9.85
CA GLU A 100 6.72 -0.72 -10.58
C GLU A 100 6.13 0.68 -10.50
N LYS A 101 5.74 1.23 -11.66
CA LYS A 101 4.95 2.46 -11.75
C LYS A 101 3.49 2.09 -11.85
N VAL A 102 2.70 2.58 -10.90
CA VAL A 102 1.27 2.29 -10.80
C VAL A 102 0.47 3.50 -11.29
N GLY A 103 -0.47 3.24 -12.18
CA GLY A 103 -1.39 4.26 -12.69
C GLY A 103 -2.44 4.69 -11.67
N PRO A 104 -3.29 5.68 -11.98
CA PRO A 104 -4.30 6.18 -11.06
C PRO A 104 -5.46 5.19 -10.81
N TYR A 105 -5.60 4.19 -11.67
CA TYR A 105 -6.58 3.12 -11.52
C TYR A 105 -5.87 1.79 -11.32
N VAL A 106 -6.22 1.10 -10.23
CA VAL A 106 -5.69 -0.21 -9.87
C VAL A 106 -6.86 -1.16 -9.83
N ARG A 107 -6.85 -2.17 -10.71
CA ARG A 107 -7.86 -3.23 -10.72
C ARG A 107 -7.65 -4.15 -9.53
N ASP A 108 -8.72 -4.48 -8.81
CA ASP A 108 -8.67 -5.47 -7.73
C ASP A 108 -8.33 -6.87 -8.26
N GLU A 109 -7.43 -7.56 -7.55
CA GLU A 109 -7.04 -8.93 -7.90
C GLU A 109 -8.19 -9.92 -7.80
N LEU A 110 -9.19 -9.71 -6.92
CA LEU A 110 -10.37 -10.58 -6.83
C LEU A 110 -11.17 -10.59 -8.14
N PHE A 111 -11.36 -9.42 -8.76
CA PHE A 111 -12.07 -9.33 -10.03
C PHE A 111 -11.26 -9.99 -11.15
N ARG A 112 -9.94 -9.84 -11.14
CA ARG A 112 -9.07 -10.48 -12.14
C ARG A 112 -9.19 -12.01 -12.08
N ILE A 113 -9.05 -12.61 -10.89
CA ILE A 113 -9.10 -14.07 -10.77
C ILE A 113 -10.51 -14.64 -10.99
N SER A 114 -11.56 -13.88 -10.68
CA SER A 114 -12.94 -14.35 -10.90
C SER A 114 -13.28 -14.52 -12.37
N GLU A 115 -12.55 -13.86 -13.28
CA GLU A 115 -12.70 -14.01 -14.74
C GLU A 115 -11.90 -15.19 -15.30
N GLU A 116 -10.95 -15.73 -14.52
CA GLU A 116 -10.07 -16.84 -14.90
C GLU A 116 -10.61 -18.21 -14.42
N LEU A 117 -11.69 -18.20 -13.62
CA LEU A 117 -12.41 -19.36 -13.09
C LEU A 117 -13.67 -19.67 -13.91
#